data_AF-A0A967SFU7-F1
#
_entry.id   AF-A0A967SFU7-F1
#
_cell.length_a   1.000
_cell.length_b   1.000
_cell.length_c   1.000
_cell.angle_alpha   90.00
_cell.angle_beta   90.00
_cell.angle_gamma   90.00
#
_symmetry.space_group_name_H-M   'P 1'
#
loop_
_entity.id
_entity.type
_entity.pdbx_description
1 polymer ?
#
loop_
_entity_poly.entity_id
_entity_poly.type
_entity_poly.pdbx_seq_one_letter_code
_entity_poly.pdbx_strand_id
1 'polypeptide(L)' 'AWDIHVQIETRTVDMHVQRLRSKLGEAGDLIETVRGFGYRFRSGESA' A
#
# COMPACT_ATOMS: atom_id res chain seq x y z
N ALA A 1 -2.05 -21.05 -5.29
CA ALA A 1 -3.08 -20.04 -5.59
C ALA A 1 -3.28 -19.22 -4.33
N TRP A 2 -3.36 -17.89 -4.44
CA TRP A 2 -3.64 -17.04 -3.29
C TRP A 2 -5.08 -17.29 -2.86
N ASP A 3 -5.25 -18.13 -1.83
CA ASP A 3 -6.54 -18.47 -1.28
C ASP A 3 -7.03 -17.32 -0.38
N ILE A 4 -7.54 -16.28 -1.04
CA ILE A 4 -8.10 -15.11 -0.40
C ILE A 4 -9.60 -15.35 -0.22
N HIS A 5 -9.96 -16.02 0.87
CA HIS A 5 -11.29 -15.94 1.47
C HIS A 5 -11.52 -14.57 2.16
N VAL A 6 -11.08 -13.49 1.51
CA VAL A 6 -11.52 -12.13 1.85
C VAL A 6 -12.84 -11.96 1.14
N GLN A 7 -13.91 -11.65 1.87
CA GLN A 7 -15.09 -11.07 1.24
C GLN A 7 -14.62 -9.87 0.43
N ILE A 8 -14.51 -10.03 -0.90
CA ILE A 8 -13.99 -8.99 -1.79
C ILE A 8 -15.04 -7.91 -1.85
N GLU A 9 -15.02 -7.03 -0.85
CA GLU A 9 -15.58 -5.70 -1.01
C GLU A 9 -14.74 -5.05 -2.12
N THR A 10 -15.38 -4.60 -3.20
CA THR A 10 -14.73 -4.03 -4.41
C THR A 10 -14.07 -2.68 -4.11
N ARG A 11 -13.13 -2.68 -3.17
CA ARG A 11 -12.31 -1.54 -2.81
C ARG A 11 -11.02 -1.68 -3.59
N THR A 12 -10.74 -0.70 -4.43
CA THR A 12 -9.52 -0.69 -5.23
C THR A 12 -8.30 -0.69 -4.31
N VAL A 13 -7.17 -1.20 -4.82
CA VAL A 13 -5.90 -1.21 -4.09
C VAL A 13 -5.56 0.19 -3.58
N ASP A 14 -5.86 1.23 -4.37
CA ASP A 14 -5.63 2.64 -4.00
C ASP A 14 -6.36 3.06 -2.72
N MET A 15 -7.62 2.66 -2.56
CA MET A 15 -8.39 2.97 -1.35
C MET A 15 -7.77 2.30 -0.12
N HIS A 16 -7.30 1.08 -0.27
CA HIS A 16 -6.64 0.36 0.82
C HIS A 16 -5.30 0.99 1.18
N VAL A 17 -4.50 1.37 0.20
CA VAL A 17 -3.22 2.05 0.45
C VAL A 17 -3.43 3.43 1.07
N GLN A 18 -4.43 4.19 0.64
CA GLN A 18 -4.76 5.49 1.24
C GLN A 18 -5.13 5.35 2.72
N ARG A 19 -6.02 4.40 3.06
CA ARG A 19 -6.39 4.15 4.45
C ARG A 19 -5.22 3.63 5.28
N LEU A 20 -4.39 2.78 4.69
CA LEU A 20 -3.20 2.27 5.36
C LEU A 20 -2.23 3.41 5.71
N ARG A 21 -1.91 4.29 4.76
CA ARG A 21 -1.09 5.49 5.02
C ARG A 21 -1.68 6.34 6.14
N SER A 22 -2.99 6.61 6.10
CA SER A 22 -3.66 7.38 7.16
C SER A 22 -3.55 6.75 8.55
N LYS A 23 -3.65 5.41 8.64
CA LYS A 23 -3.51 4.69 9.93
C LYS A 23 -2.07 4.67 10.45
N LEU A 24 -1.08 4.74 9.57
CA LEU A 24 0.34 4.70 9.92
C LEU A 24 0.88 6.08 10.34
N GLY A 25 0.14 7.17 10.11
CA GLY A 25 0.61 8.51 10.40
C GLY A 25 1.87 8.83 9.61
N GLU A 26 2.91 9.35 10.29
CA GLU A 26 4.20 9.70 9.68
C GLU A 26 4.89 8.50 8.99
N ALA A 27 4.71 7.28 9.50
CA ALA A 27 5.25 6.08 8.87
C ALA A 27 4.57 5.74 7.53
N GLY A 28 3.42 6.37 7.22
CA GLY A 28 2.75 6.24 5.93
C GLY A 28 3.58 6.76 4.76
N ASP A 29 4.51 7.69 5.01
CA ASP A 29 5.42 8.25 3.99
C ASP A 29 6.44 7.22 3.48
N LEU A 30 6.63 6.11 4.19
CA LEU A 30 7.44 4.99 3.74
C LEU A 30 6.76 4.20 2.62
N ILE A 31 5.44 4.32 2.44
CA ILE A 31 4.74 3.70 1.32
C ILE A 31 4.74 4.66 0.13
N GLU A 32 5.45 4.30 -0.92
CA GLU A 32 5.64 5.13 -2.11
C GLU A 32 4.73 4.69 -3.26
N THR A 33 4.30 5.64 -4.08
CA THR A 33 3.63 5.33 -5.35
C THR A 33 4.67 5.28 -6.47
N VAL A 34 4.78 4.13 -7.13
CA VAL A 34 5.58 3.92 -8.34
C VAL A 34 4.65 4.02 -9.55
N ARG A 35 4.70 5.15 -10.27
CA ARG A 35 3.79 5.45 -11.39
C ARG A 35 3.88 4.36 -12.47
N GLY A 36 2.73 3.83 -12.87
CA GLY A 36 2.63 2.76 -13.87
C GLY A 36 2.90 1.34 -13.34
N PHE A 37 3.28 1.20 -12.06
CA PHE A 37 3.57 -0.10 -11.44
C PHE A 37 2.68 -0.39 -10.23
N GLY A 38 2.57 0.56 -9.29
CA GLY A 38 1.81 0.37 -8.06
C GLY A 38 2.48 1.02 -6.87
N TYR A 39 2.68 0.25 -5.79
CA TYR A 39 3.16 0.75 -4.51
C TYR A 39 4.35 -0.06 -4.00
N ARG A 40 5.28 0.59 -3.30
CA ARG A 40 6.39 -0.10 -2.61
C ARG A 40 6.63 0.50 -1.25
N PHE A 41 7.34 -0.24 -0.41
CA PHE A 41 7.89 0.28 0.84
C PHE A 41 9.32 0.82 0.59
N ARG A 42 9.65 1.98 1.15
CA ARG A 42 11.00 2.54 1.13
C ARG A 42 11.88 1.75 2.10
N SER A 43 12.72 0.87 1.59
CA SER A 43 13.83 0.34 2.39
C SER A 43 14.80 1.48 2.68
N GLY A 44 15.32 1.56 3.90
CA GLY A 44 16.28 2.60 4.33
C GLY A 44 17.67 2.49 3.68
N GLU A 45 17.75 2.03 2.43
CA GLU A 45 18.97 2.17 1.64
C GLU A 45 19.02 3.59 1.08
N SER A 46 19.56 4.48 1.90
CA SER A 46 20.29 5.63 1.38
C SER A 46 21.45 5.08 0.54
N ALA A 47 21.36 5.22 -0.77
CA ALA A 47 22.55 5.23 -1.61
C ALA A 47 23.49 6.37 -1.18
#